data_AF-A0A8I1R696-F1
#
_entry.id   AF-A0A8I1R696-F1
#
_cell.length_a   1.000
_cell.length_b   1.000
_cell.length_c   1.000
_cell.angle_alpha   90.00
_cell.angle_beta   90.00
_cell.angle_gamma   90.00
#
_symmetry.space_group_name_H-M   'P 1'
#
loop_
_entity.id
_entity.type
_entity.pdbx_description
1 polymer ?
#
loop_
_entity_poly.entity_id
_entity_poly.type
_entity_poly.pdbx_seq_one_letter_code
_entity_poly.pdbx_strand_id
1 'polypeptide(L)'
;MGRYTAYEDNATGHTFRIAPFLGVKAPTGDDHASDRLGRLPPMLQPGSGSWDWQGGAVASFQSLDWGGDVQLAFQRNGEANGFRAGAVSRLDLSVQRRLWPGTLGEGVPSFLYGGLEANLIHVAMDRVNGADDPNSGGTTLFLTPTVQYVTRKWVLEAGIQIPVSQHLNGSALRNDYILTTGFRLNF
;
A
#
# COMPACT_ATOMS: atom_id res chain seq x y z
N MET A 1 13.82 0.20 4.06
CA MET A 1 13.49 -0.11 2.65
C MET A 1 14.42 0.68 1.76
N GLY A 2 15.03 0.04 0.77
CA GLY A 2 15.81 0.69 -0.29
C GLY A 2 15.01 0.74 -1.59
N ARG A 3 15.06 1.87 -2.29
CA ARG A 3 14.47 2.07 -3.62
C ARG A 3 15.53 2.69 -4.51
N TYR A 4 15.62 2.22 -5.75
CA TYR A 4 16.59 2.71 -6.72
C TYR A 4 15.87 3.06 -8.02
N THR A 5 16.06 4.27 -8.55
CA THR A 5 15.53 4.64 -9.87
C THR A 5 16.46 4.06 -10.94
N ALA A 6 16.03 2.94 -11.53
CA ALA A 6 16.82 2.23 -12.52
C ALA A 6 16.72 2.85 -13.92
N TYR A 7 15.58 3.47 -14.21
CA TYR A 7 15.34 4.18 -15.47
C TYR A 7 14.59 5.47 -15.19
N GLU A 8 15.03 6.55 -15.84
CA GLU A 8 14.34 7.83 -15.85
C GLU A 8 14.50 8.45 -17.23
N ASP A 9 13.39 8.82 -17.84
CA ASP A 9 13.34 9.62 -19.06
C ASP A 9 12.56 10.90 -18.79
N ASN A 10 13.21 12.03 -19.06
CA ASN A 10 12.67 13.37 -18.85
C ASN A 10 12.51 14.02 -20.21
N ALA A 11 11.28 14.01 -20.72
CA ALA A 11 10.92 14.66 -21.96
C ALA A 11 10.18 15.97 -21.67
N THR A 12 9.97 16.78 -22.70
CA THR A 12 9.26 18.05 -22.55
C THR A 12 7.82 17.80 -22.07
N GLY A 13 7.52 18.25 -20.85
CA GLY A 13 6.19 18.18 -20.24
C GLY A 13 5.82 16.84 -19.60
N HIS A 14 6.70 15.84 -19.60
CA HIS A 14 6.46 14.57 -18.93
C HIS A 14 7.74 13.86 -18.50
N THR A 15 7.62 13.10 -17.42
CA THR A 15 8.68 12.25 -16.88
C THR A 15 8.15 10.83 -16.74
N PHE A 16 8.96 9.86 -17.14
CA PHE A 16 8.71 8.46 -16.91
C PHE A 16 9.84 7.86 -16.09
N ARG A 17 9.51 7.03 -15.09
CA ARG A 17 10.47 6.41 -14.18
C ARG A 17 10.14 4.94 -13.97
N ILE A 18 11.17 4.12 -13.81
CA ILE A 18 11.06 2.75 -13.30
C ILE A 18 12.00 2.62 -12.11
N ALA A 19 11.47 2.15 -10.99
CA ALA A 19 12.22 2.00 -9.76
C ALA A 19 11.92 0.64 -9.09
N PRO A 20 12.87 -0.32 -9.10
CA PRO A 20 12.83 -1.45 -8.19
C PRO A 20 13.01 -1.02 -6.73
N PHE A 21 12.49 -1.84 -5.82
CA PHE A 21 12.69 -1.68 -4.39
C PHE A 21 12.83 -3.02 -3.67
N LEU A 22 13.50 -2.99 -2.52
CA LEU A 22 13.66 -4.11 -1.61
C LEU A 22 13.61 -3.61 -0.17
N GLY A 23 12.98 -4.38 0.71
CA GLY A 23 12.84 -4.07 2.12
C GLY A 23 12.97 -5.33 2.97
N VAL A 24 13.47 -5.13 4.17
CA VAL A 24 13.55 -6.15 5.22
C VAL A 24 12.92 -5.56 6.47
N LYS A 25 12.11 -6.35 7.16
CA LYS A 25 11.58 -6.03 8.48
C LYS A 25 12.31 -6.89 9.52
N ALA A 26 12.95 -6.24 10.49
CA ALA A 26 13.62 -6.91 11.59
C ALA A 26 12.68 -7.08 12.79
N PRO A 27 12.75 -8.21 13.53
CA PRO A 27 11.90 -8.49 14.68
C PRO A 27 12.37 -7.71 15.92
N THR A 28 12.12 -6.40 15.94
CA THR A 28 12.54 -5.50 17.02
C THR A 28 11.41 -5.10 17.97
N GLY A 29 10.15 -5.29 17.55
CA GLY A 29 8.98 -5.09 18.40
C GLY A 29 8.71 -6.30 19.29
N ASP A 30 8.08 -6.06 20.43
CA ASP A 30 7.63 -7.11 21.35
C ASP A 30 6.57 -8.00 20.69
N ASP A 31 6.76 -9.31 20.75
CA ASP A 31 5.90 -10.35 20.20
C ASP A 31 5.31 -11.27 21.29
N HIS A 32 5.53 -11.00 22.57
CA HIS A 32 5.09 -11.83 23.71
C HIS A 32 4.05 -11.15 24.62
N ALA A 33 3.35 -10.13 24.13
CA ALA A 33 2.34 -9.43 24.90
C ALA A 33 1.20 -10.38 25.34
N SER A 34 0.73 -10.20 26.57
CA SER A 34 -0.28 -11.04 27.21
C SER A 34 -1.28 -10.22 28.01
N ASP A 35 -2.49 -10.74 28.17
CA ASP A 35 -3.51 -10.22 29.07
C ASP A 35 -3.88 -11.25 30.16
N ARG A 36 -4.94 -10.98 30.93
CA ARG A 36 -5.46 -11.86 31.99
C ARG A 36 -5.93 -13.25 31.50
N LEU A 37 -6.09 -13.44 30.19
CA LEU A 37 -6.48 -14.70 29.54
C LEU A 37 -5.29 -15.45 28.93
N GLY A 38 -4.08 -14.85 28.95
CA GLY A 38 -2.85 -15.46 28.45
C GLY A 38 -2.20 -14.63 27.36
N ARG A 39 -1.34 -15.25 26.54
CA ARG A 39 -0.67 -14.56 25.43
C ARG A 39 -1.70 -14.09 24.40
N LEU A 40 -1.55 -12.87 23.92
CA LEU A 40 -2.41 -12.33 22.87
C LEU A 40 -2.20 -13.14 21.57
N PRO A 41 -3.27 -13.34 20.76
CA PRO A 41 -3.15 -13.93 19.43
C PRO A 41 -2.12 -13.20 18.57
N PRO A 42 -1.45 -13.87 17.60
CA PRO A 42 -0.43 -13.25 16.75
C PRO A 42 -0.86 -11.95 16.07
N MET A 43 -2.14 -11.85 15.65
CA MET A 43 -2.68 -10.64 15.02
C MET A 43 -2.83 -9.44 15.96
N LEU A 44 -2.80 -9.67 17.28
CA LEU A 44 -2.90 -8.64 18.31
C LEU A 44 -1.54 -8.36 18.98
N GLN A 45 -0.47 -9.03 18.54
CA GLN A 45 0.88 -8.75 19.01
C GLN A 45 1.41 -7.43 18.41
N PRO A 46 2.10 -6.59 19.19
CA PRO A 46 2.70 -5.35 18.67
C PRO A 46 3.74 -5.58 17.57
N GLY A 47 4.51 -6.67 17.68
CA GLY A 47 5.49 -7.14 16.70
C GLY A 47 5.22 -8.57 16.28
N SER A 48 5.61 -8.93 15.05
CA SER A 48 5.41 -10.30 14.54
C SER A 48 6.48 -11.30 15.01
N GLY A 49 7.57 -10.86 15.64
CA GLY A 49 8.70 -11.72 16.03
C GLY A 49 9.51 -12.30 14.86
N SER A 50 9.13 -11.99 13.62
CA SER A 50 9.68 -12.59 12.40
C SER A 50 10.53 -11.62 11.58
N TRP A 51 11.53 -12.17 10.90
CA TRP A 51 12.18 -11.51 9.77
C TRP A 51 11.29 -11.61 8.54
N ASP A 52 10.90 -10.46 7.98
CA ASP A 52 10.10 -10.42 6.76
C ASP A 52 10.85 -9.71 5.64
N TRP A 53 10.54 -10.08 4.41
CA TRP A 53 11.16 -9.54 3.21
C TRP A 53 10.08 -9.05 2.25
N GLN A 54 10.33 -7.92 1.61
CA GLN A 54 9.46 -7.40 0.56
C GLN A 54 10.29 -6.87 -0.59
N GLY A 55 9.76 -6.97 -1.80
CA GLY A 55 10.40 -6.42 -2.98
C GLY A 55 9.40 -6.22 -4.11
N GLY A 56 9.80 -5.44 -5.10
CA GLY A 56 8.92 -5.11 -6.21
C GLY A 56 9.53 -4.06 -7.12
N ALA A 57 8.69 -3.55 -8.02
CA ALA A 57 9.02 -2.45 -8.90
C ALA A 57 7.80 -1.58 -9.12
N VAL A 58 8.05 -0.28 -9.32
CA VAL A 58 7.05 0.70 -9.72
C VAL A 58 7.49 1.38 -11.01
N ALA A 59 6.55 1.53 -11.94
CA ALA A 59 6.67 2.42 -13.07
C ALA A 59 5.74 3.61 -12.84
N SER A 60 6.27 4.82 -13.04
CA SER A 60 5.56 6.08 -12.79
C SER A 60 5.60 6.94 -14.05
N PHE A 61 4.46 7.46 -14.45
CA PHE A 61 4.33 8.48 -15.49
C PHE A 61 3.77 9.75 -14.86
N GLN A 62 4.41 10.89 -15.12
CA GLN A 62 3.96 12.18 -14.62
C GLN A 62 4.10 13.25 -15.68
N SER A 63 3.01 13.94 -15.98
CA SER A 63 2.93 15.13 -16.80
C SER A 63 2.42 16.31 -15.98
N LEU A 64 2.26 17.48 -16.62
CA LEU A 64 1.67 18.65 -15.97
C LEU A 64 0.24 18.40 -15.44
N ASP A 65 -0.56 17.63 -16.16
CA ASP A 65 -2.00 17.49 -15.89
C ASP A 65 -2.40 16.10 -15.41
N TRP A 66 -1.61 15.08 -15.75
CA TRP A 66 -1.88 13.68 -15.45
C TRP A 66 -0.68 13.02 -14.78
N GLY A 67 -0.95 12.14 -13.84
CA GLY A 67 0.01 11.20 -13.30
C GLY A 67 -0.60 9.82 -13.18
N GLY A 68 0.24 8.79 -13.13
CA GLY A 68 -0.20 7.44 -12.85
C GLY A 68 0.98 6.52 -12.56
N ASP A 69 0.69 5.46 -11.82
CA ASP A 69 1.67 4.49 -11.38
C ASP A 69 1.15 3.08 -11.61
N VAL A 70 2.08 2.17 -11.90
CA VAL A 70 1.88 0.73 -11.93
C VAL A 70 2.92 0.11 -11.02
N GLN A 71 2.47 -0.62 -9.99
CA GLN A 71 3.36 -1.29 -9.05
C GLN A 71 3.04 -2.78 -8.96
N LEU A 72 4.11 -3.59 -8.97
CA LEU A 72 4.07 -5.00 -8.61
C LEU A 72 4.93 -5.20 -7.38
N ALA A 73 4.37 -5.84 -6.34
CA ALA A 73 5.06 -6.10 -5.10
C ALA A 73 4.80 -7.51 -4.56
N PHE A 74 5.81 -8.09 -3.93
CA PHE A 74 5.70 -9.35 -3.22
C PHE A 74 6.31 -9.22 -1.82
N GLN A 75 5.62 -9.76 -0.83
CA GLN A 75 6.04 -9.79 0.57
C GLN A 75 5.98 -11.23 1.07
N ARG A 76 7.06 -11.67 1.70
CA ARG A 76 7.15 -12.96 2.37
C ARG A 76 7.40 -12.75 3.85
N ASN A 77 6.54 -13.32 4.67
CA ASN A 77 6.66 -13.23 6.12
C ASN A 77 7.41 -14.45 6.68
N GLY A 78 8.27 -14.20 7.66
CA GLY A 78 8.94 -15.23 8.44
C GLY A 78 8.00 -15.89 9.44
N GLU A 79 8.45 -17.00 10.01
CA GLU A 79 7.72 -17.71 11.06
C GLU A 79 8.27 -17.31 12.43
N ALA A 80 7.37 -17.11 13.39
CA ALA A 80 7.70 -16.89 14.79
C ALA A 80 6.59 -17.47 15.66
N ASN A 81 6.96 -18.08 16.79
CA ASN A 81 5.99 -18.58 17.78
C ASN A 81 4.97 -19.57 17.20
N GLY A 82 5.38 -20.40 16.23
CA GLY A 82 4.51 -21.35 15.55
C GLY A 82 3.48 -20.69 14.62
N PHE A 83 3.62 -19.41 14.30
CA PHE A 83 2.75 -18.69 13.36
C PHE A 83 3.57 -18.07 12.22
N ARG A 84 3.06 -18.19 11.00
CA ARG A 84 3.58 -17.49 9.82
C ARG A 84 2.42 -16.94 9.01
N ALA A 85 2.35 -15.62 8.92
CA ALA A 85 1.37 -14.96 8.06
C ALA A 85 1.61 -15.31 6.58
N GLY A 86 0.53 -15.46 5.82
CA GLY A 86 0.55 -15.74 4.39
C GLY A 86 1.37 -14.70 3.63
N ALA A 87 2.10 -15.16 2.61
CA ALA A 87 2.79 -14.26 1.70
C ALA A 87 1.78 -13.40 0.92
N VAL A 88 2.16 -12.17 0.57
CA VAL A 88 1.27 -11.21 -0.10
C VAL A 88 1.84 -10.80 -1.44
N SER A 89 1.03 -10.93 -2.49
CA SER A 89 1.29 -10.38 -3.82
C SER A 89 0.35 -9.21 -4.07
N ARG A 90 0.88 -8.10 -4.59
CA ARG A 90 0.10 -6.89 -4.90
C ARG A 90 0.36 -6.41 -6.32
N LEU A 91 -0.71 -6.03 -7.00
CA LEU A 91 -0.70 -5.23 -8.22
C LEU A 91 -1.51 -3.96 -7.94
N ASP A 92 -0.84 -2.81 -7.99
CA ASP A 92 -1.44 -1.51 -7.75
C ASP A 92 -1.39 -0.67 -9.02
N LEU A 93 -2.52 -0.06 -9.37
CA LEU A 93 -2.67 0.85 -10.51
C LEU A 93 -3.25 2.16 -9.99
N SER A 94 -2.63 3.28 -10.32
CA SER A 94 -3.15 4.61 -9.98
C SER A 94 -3.22 5.50 -11.21
N VAL A 95 -4.24 6.35 -11.25
CA VAL A 95 -4.30 7.48 -12.16
C VAL A 95 -4.81 8.70 -11.41
N GLN A 96 -4.19 9.84 -11.66
CA GLN A 96 -4.59 11.11 -11.09
C GLN A 96 -4.55 12.21 -12.15
N ARG A 97 -5.43 13.20 -11.98
CA ARG A 97 -5.52 14.36 -12.85
C ARG A 97 -5.64 15.63 -12.03
N ARG A 98 -4.97 16.70 -12.47
CA ARG A 98 -5.24 18.05 -11.96
C ARG A 98 -6.66 18.49 -12.39
N LEU A 99 -7.50 18.72 -11.40
CA LEU A 99 -8.86 19.26 -11.57
C LEU A 99 -8.87 20.80 -11.51
N TRP A 100 -7.95 21.40 -10.73
CA TRP A 100 -7.84 22.86 -10.60
C TRP A 100 -6.41 23.30 -10.26
N PRO A 101 -5.94 24.46 -10.75
CA PRO A 101 -6.60 25.33 -11.73
C PRO A 101 -6.51 24.78 -13.16
N GLY A 102 -7.48 25.18 -13.99
CA GLY A 102 -7.54 24.80 -15.41
C GLY A 102 -6.47 25.50 -16.27
N THR A 103 -6.00 26.67 -15.85
CA THR A 103 -4.90 27.41 -16.48
C THR A 103 -3.81 27.71 -15.45
N LEU A 104 -2.55 27.61 -15.86
CA LEU A 104 -1.40 27.93 -15.03
C LEU A 104 -1.00 29.39 -15.28
N GLY A 105 -1.15 30.24 -14.26
CA GLY A 105 -0.76 31.66 -14.29
C GLY A 105 0.40 31.98 -13.36
N GLU A 106 0.79 33.25 -13.27
CA GLU A 106 1.79 33.72 -12.32
C GLU A 106 1.25 33.75 -10.87
N GLY A 107 2.12 33.38 -9.92
CA GLY A 107 1.72 33.02 -8.55
C GLY A 107 1.47 31.52 -8.47
N VAL A 108 2.03 30.79 -7.50
CA VAL A 108 1.81 29.34 -7.44
C VAL A 108 0.40 29.11 -6.92
N PRO A 109 -0.50 28.60 -7.76
CA PRO A 109 -1.81 28.24 -7.31
C PRO A 109 -1.68 27.00 -6.43
N SER A 110 -2.58 26.86 -5.47
CA SER A 110 -2.84 25.53 -4.93
C SER A 110 -3.43 24.65 -6.04
N PHE A 111 -3.26 23.34 -5.89
CA PHE A 111 -3.69 22.37 -6.89
C PHE A 111 -4.71 21.43 -6.28
N LEU A 112 -5.80 21.18 -6.98
CA LEU A 112 -6.72 20.10 -6.66
C LEU A 112 -6.49 18.97 -7.65
N TYR A 113 -6.19 17.79 -7.14
CA TYR A 113 -6.09 16.55 -7.90
C TYR A 113 -7.25 15.64 -7.53
N GLY A 114 -7.78 14.94 -8.53
CA GLY A 114 -8.68 13.81 -8.35
C GLY A 114 -8.05 12.58 -8.96
N GLY A 115 -8.23 11.43 -8.32
CA GLY A 115 -7.63 10.19 -8.77
C GLY A 115 -8.52 8.98 -8.52
N LEU A 116 -8.07 7.87 -9.09
CA LEU A 116 -8.64 6.55 -8.89
C LEU A 116 -7.49 5.55 -8.81
N GLU A 117 -7.55 4.69 -7.81
CA GLU A 117 -6.61 3.59 -7.64
C GLU A 117 -7.34 2.24 -7.69
N ALA A 118 -6.65 1.23 -8.20
CA ALA A 118 -7.08 -0.16 -8.16
C ALA A 118 -5.97 -1.00 -7.51
N ASN A 119 -6.31 -1.73 -6.45
CA ASN A 119 -5.36 -2.57 -5.71
C ASN A 119 -5.84 -4.02 -5.74
N LEU A 120 -5.12 -4.89 -6.47
CA LEU A 120 -5.35 -6.33 -6.45
C LEU A 120 -4.38 -6.98 -5.48
N ILE A 121 -4.90 -7.52 -4.38
CA ILE A 121 -4.12 -8.10 -3.29
C ILE A 121 -4.47 -9.58 -3.20
N HIS A 122 -3.46 -10.44 -3.33
CA HIS A 122 -3.56 -11.86 -3.04
C HIS A 122 -2.75 -12.20 -1.80
N VAL A 123 -3.39 -12.78 -0.80
CA VAL A 123 -2.79 -13.24 0.45
C VAL A 123 -2.86 -14.76 0.47
N ALA A 124 -1.70 -15.42 0.57
CA ALA A 124 -1.64 -16.87 0.75
C ALA A 124 -2.22 -17.27 2.10
N MET A 125 -2.45 -18.57 2.31
CA MET A 125 -2.88 -19.07 3.63
C MET A 125 -1.78 -18.83 4.67
N ASP A 126 -2.21 -18.46 5.87
CA ASP A 126 -1.40 -18.46 7.07
C ASP A 126 -1.01 -19.90 7.42
N ARG A 127 0.06 -20.02 8.20
CA ARG A 127 0.51 -21.30 8.74
C ARG A 127 0.56 -21.24 10.26
N VAL A 128 -0.08 -22.22 10.90
CA VAL A 128 -0.16 -22.38 12.35
C VAL A 128 0.42 -23.75 12.71
N ASN A 129 1.46 -23.77 13.54
CA ASN A 129 2.17 -24.97 13.98
C ASN A 129 2.55 -25.91 12.83
N GLY A 130 3.01 -25.34 11.71
CA GLY A 130 3.43 -26.09 10.52
C GLY A 130 2.31 -26.46 9.53
N ALA A 131 1.03 -26.28 9.88
CA ALA A 131 -0.11 -26.57 9.02
C ALA A 131 -0.72 -25.29 8.43
N ASP A 132 -1.16 -25.35 7.17
CA ASP A 132 -1.82 -24.21 6.52
C ASP A 132 -3.26 -24.07 7.06
N ASP A 133 -3.68 -22.83 7.37
CA ASP A 133 -5.03 -22.53 7.83
C ASP A 133 -5.95 -22.27 6.61
N PRO A 134 -6.89 -23.19 6.30
CA PRO A 134 -7.77 -23.06 5.15
C PRO A 134 -8.80 -21.93 5.28
N ASN A 135 -8.89 -21.28 6.44
CA ASN A 135 -9.78 -20.16 6.71
C ASN A 135 -9.05 -18.81 6.71
N SER A 136 -7.88 -18.75 6.08
CA SER A 136 -7.03 -17.56 6.01
C SER A 136 -6.64 -17.22 4.57
N GLY A 137 -6.35 -15.95 4.32
CA GLY A 137 -5.97 -15.46 3.00
C GLY A 137 -7.13 -15.36 1.99
N GLY A 138 -6.76 -15.20 0.72
CA GLY A 138 -7.68 -14.97 -0.39
C GLY A 138 -7.24 -13.82 -1.29
N THR A 139 -8.10 -13.47 -2.25
CA THR A 139 -7.85 -12.39 -3.22
C THR A 139 -8.89 -11.31 -3.08
N THR A 140 -8.46 -10.06 -2.95
CA THR A 140 -9.33 -8.89 -2.91
C THR A 140 -8.91 -7.87 -3.97
N LEU A 141 -9.89 -7.33 -4.69
CA LEU A 141 -9.75 -6.17 -5.55
C LEU A 141 -10.41 -4.97 -4.88
N PHE A 142 -9.65 -3.91 -4.70
CA PHE A 142 -10.14 -2.63 -4.21
C PHE A 142 -10.17 -1.59 -5.34
N LEU A 143 -11.16 -0.69 -5.28
CA LEU A 143 -11.14 0.58 -6.00
C LEU A 143 -11.17 1.73 -4.99
N THR A 144 -10.33 2.73 -5.22
CA THR A 144 -10.14 3.85 -4.30
C THR A 144 -10.22 5.18 -5.05
N PRO A 145 -11.36 5.85 -5.11
CA PRO A 145 -11.39 7.26 -5.50
C PRO A 145 -10.65 8.11 -4.48
N THR A 146 -9.83 9.04 -4.98
CA THR A 146 -8.98 9.92 -4.16
C THR A 146 -9.13 11.38 -4.56
N VAL A 147 -8.92 12.28 -3.60
CA VAL A 147 -8.80 13.71 -3.81
C VAL A 147 -7.62 14.25 -3.01
N GLN A 148 -6.83 15.11 -3.61
CA GLN A 148 -5.67 15.73 -2.97
C GLN A 148 -5.62 17.22 -3.26
N TYR A 149 -5.49 18.02 -2.21
CA TYR A 149 -5.28 19.46 -2.29
C TYR A 149 -3.84 19.79 -1.89
N VAL A 150 -3.07 20.27 -2.85
CA VAL A 150 -1.63 20.54 -2.71
C VAL A 150 -1.39 22.04 -2.71
N THR A 151 -0.71 22.54 -1.70
CA THR A 151 -0.20 23.93 -1.66
C THR A 151 1.33 23.91 -1.58
N ARG A 152 1.97 25.09 -1.60
CA ARG A 152 3.43 25.17 -1.36
C ARG A 152 3.85 24.61 -0.01
N LYS A 153 3.04 24.84 1.04
CA LYS A 153 3.40 24.58 2.44
C LYS A 153 2.78 23.32 3.00
N TRP A 154 1.67 22.88 2.44
CA TRP A 154 0.91 21.76 2.99
C TRP A 154 0.12 21.02 1.93
N VAL A 155 -0.16 19.75 2.22
CA VAL A 155 -0.99 18.88 1.40
C VAL A 155 -2.06 18.25 2.29
N LEU A 156 -3.28 18.19 1.79
CA LEU A 156 -4.38 17.45 2.38
C LEU A 156 -4.84 16.40 1.37
N GLU A 157 -5.10 15.19 1.82
CA GLU A 157 -5.59 14.09 0.98
C GLU A 157 -6.68 13.30 1.66
N ALA A 158 -7.60 12.77 0.87
CA ALA A 158 -8.63 11.85 1.30
C ALA A 158 -8.90 10.80 0.22
N GLY A 159 -9.18 9.57 0.65
CA GLY A 159 -9.54 8.47 -0.23
C GLY A 159 -10.42 7.45 0.49
N ILE A 160 -11.35 6.85 -0.24
CA ILE A 160 -12.21 5.78 0.27
C ILE A 160 -11.93 4.51 -0.51
N GLN A 161 -11.35 3.51 0.15
CA GLN A 161 -11.00 2.24 -0.45
C GLN A 161 -12.19 1.28 -0.30
N ILE A 162 -12.72 0.82 -1.44
CA ILE A 162 -13.93 0.01 -1.54
C ILE A 162 -13.56 -1.37 -2.11
N PRO A 163 -13.80 -2.48 -1.39
CA PRO A 163 -13.54 -3.82 -1.87
C PRO A 163 -14.62 -4.26 -2.85
N VAL A 164 -14.37 -4.04 -4.15
CA VAL A 164 -15.33 -4.36 -5.21
C VAL A 164 -15.43 -5.86 -5.53
N SER A 165 -14.41 -6.65 -5.16
CA SER A 165 -14.43 -8.11 -5.28
C SER A 165 -13.59 -8.75 -4.18
N GLN A 166 -14.13 -9.78 -3.52
CA GLN A 166 -13.48 -10.49 -2.41
C GLN A 166 -13.70 -12.00 -2.56
N HIS A 167 -12.66 -12.73 -2.93
CA HIS A 167 -12.62 -14.19 -2.98
C HIS A 167 -11.75 -14.70 -1.84
N LEU A 168 -12.37 -14.84 -0.67
CA LEU A 168 -11.70 -15.19 0.58
C LEU A 168 -11.82 -16.69 0.88
N ASN A 169 -10.81 -17.25 1.53
CA ASN A 169 -10.82 -18.67 1.88
C ASN A 169 -11.67 -18.91 3.13
N GLY A 170 -12.59 -19.87 3.08
CA GLY A 170 -13.38 -20.31 4.23
C GLY A 170 -14.03 -19.16 5.00
N SER A 171 -13.72 -19.04 6.29
CA SER A 171 -14.21 -17.99 7.18
C SER A 171 -13.26 -16.78 7.32
N ALA A 172 -12.36 -16.55 6.36
CA ALA A 172 -11.47 -15.39 6.38
C ALA A 172 -12.26 -14.08 6.47
N LEU A 173 -11.72 -13.12 7.24
CA LEU A 173 -12.40 -11.87 7.56
C LEU A 173 -12.58 -11.00 6.31
N ARG A 174 -13.81 -10.53 6.09
CA ARG A 174 -14.17 -9.63 4.99
C ARG A 174 -13.90 -8.17 5.37
N ASN A 175 -13.49 -7.38 4.38
CA ASN A 175 -13.38 -5.94 4.50
C ASN A 175 -14.67 -5.24 4.04
N ASP A 176 -15.06 -4.17 4.72
CA ASP A 176 -16.21 -3.33 4.34
C ASP A 176 -15.76 -2.12 3.52
N TYR A 177 -15.09 -1.15 4.15
CA TYR A 177 -14.47 0.00 3.49
C TYR A 177 -13.39 0.59 4.41
N ILE A 178 -12.41 1.26 3.81
CA ILE A 178 -11.36 1.97 4.55
C ILE A 178 -11.36 3.43 4.11
N LEU A 179 -11.57 4.34 5.06
CA LEU A 179 -11.40 5.78 4.83
C LEU A 179 -9.99 6.18 5.28
N THR A 180 -9.23 6.75 4.36
CA THR A 180 -7.90 7.30 4.63
C THR A 180 -7.92 8.80 4.44
N THR A 181 -7.36 9.53 5.40
CA THR A 181 -7.12 10.97 5.28
C THR A 181 -5.68 11.28 5.73
N GLY A 182 -5.05 12.24 5.08
CA GLY A 182 -3.64 12.57 5.31
C GLY A 182 -3.40 14.07 5.27
N PHE A 183 -2.46 14.53 6.10
CA PHE A 183 -2.00 15.92 6.12
C PHE A 183 -0.47 15.94 6.16
N ARG A 184 0.14 16.71 5.25
CA ARG A 184 1.60 16.88 5.16
C ARG A 184 1.97 18.34 5.24
N LEU A 185 3.01 18.66 6.01
CA LEU A 185 3.65 19.98 6.05
C LEU A 185 5.02 19.90 5.36
N ASN A 186 5.31 20.86 4.49
CA ASN A 186 6.62 21.05 3.88
C ASN A 186 7.29 22.27 4.52
N PHE A 187 8.48 22.08 5.07
CA PHE A 187 9.31 23.12 5.72
C PHE A 187 10.57 23.41 4.92
#